data_AF-A0AA50T430-F1
#
_entry.id   AF-A0AA50T430-F1
#
_cell.length_a   1.000
_cell.length_b   1.000
_cell.length_c   1.000
_cell.angle_alpha   90.00
_cell.angle_beta   90.00
_cell.angle_gamma   90.00
#
_symmetry.space_group_name_H-M   'P 1'
#
loop_
_entity.id
_entity.type
_entity.pdbx_description
1 polymer ?
#
loop_
_entity_poly.entity_id
_entity_poly.type
_entity_poly.pdbx_seq_one_letter_code
_entity_poly.pdbx_strand_id
1 'polypeptide(L)'
;ESAIDRAMKLKGAGNRAFHAGEYDKAIALYNEAIEACPPDRPVDLATFYQNRSACYEKREMWEQVKEDCTFALKLNEKYVKAFLRRSRAAEKSGDLVLALEDVTSACILERFQVQSSLVNADRILKALGRQHAREALAMRQPVMPSKHFIKTYFSAFSEDPISKINVDQDSVSGFAKAKLALDAQDYEVVVKSCTEELASDGKFKYEALLLRATF
;
A
#
# COMPACT_ATOMS: atom_id res chain seq x y z
N GLU A 1 -38.14 -5.88 35.29
CA GLU A 1 -37.43 -5.29 34.14
C GLU A 1 -36.67 -6.41 33.46
N SER A 2 -36.79 -6.57 32.13
CA SER A 2 -36.06 -7.64 31.43
C SER A 2 -34.56 -7.32 31.41
N ALA A 3 -33.70 -8.35 31.37
CA ALA A 3 -32.25 -8.15 31.29
C ALA A 3 -31.86 -7.30 30.06
N ILE A 4 -32.56 -7.48 28.94
CA ILE A 4 -32.37 -6.66 27.74
C ILE A 4 -32.83 -5.20 27.92
N ASP A 5 -33.90 -4.95 28.69
CA ASP A 5 -34.37 -3.59 28.96
C ASP A 5 -33.31 -2.82 29.77
N ARG A 6 -32.72 -3.50 30.77
CA ARG A 6 -31.61 -2.96 31.56
C ARG A 6 -30.42 -2.64 30.67
N ALA A 7 -29.99 -3.57 29.82
CA ALA A 7 -28.88 -3.37 28.89
C ALA A 7 -29.12 -2.19 27.93
N MET A 8 -30.35 -2.06 27.42
CA MET A 8 -30.74 -0.95 26.55
C MET A 8 -30.75 0.40 27.26
N LYS A 9 -31.19 0.47 28.52
CA LYS A 9 -31.10 1.68 29.34
C LYS A 9 -29.64 2.08 29.57
N LEU A 10 -28.78 1.12 29.89
CA LEU A 10 -27.33 1.32 30.07
C LEU A 10 -26.69 1.84 28.77
N LYS A 11 -27.00 1.23 27.61
CA LYS A 11 -26.60 1.75 26.29
C LYS A 11 -27.06 3.20 26.09
N GLY A 12 -28.31 3.51 26.43
CA GLY A 12 -28.86 4.86 26.33
C GLY A 12 -28.10 5.87 27.21
N ALA A 13 -27.73 5.47 28.43
CA ALA A 13 -26.89 6.27 29.31
C ALA A 13 -25.46 6.44 28.76
N GLY A 14 -24.86 5.36 28.24
CA GLY A 14 -23.55 5.39 27.58
C GLY A 14 -23.53 6.31 26.36
N ASN A 15 -24.58 6.29 25.54
CA ASN A 15 -24.72 7.21 24.41
C ASN A 15 -24.75 8.68 24.88
N ARG A 16 -25.50 8.99 25.95
CA ARG A 16 -25.54 10.34 26.52
C ARG A 16 -24.16 10.78 27.04
N ALA A 17 -23.47 9.91 27.77
CA ALA A 17 -22.11 10.16 28.25
C ALA A 17 -21.12 10.38 27.10
N PHE A 18 -21.22 9.58 26.03
CA PHE A 18 -20.41 9.74 24.82
C PHE A 18 -20.62 11.10 24.14
N HIS A 19 -21.88 11.53 24.02
CA HIS A 19 -22.20 12.85 23.47
C HIS A 19 -21.77 14.01 24.38
N ALA A 20 -21.71 13.78 25.69
CA ALA A 20 -21.17 14.73 26.66
C ALA A 20 -19.63 14.77 26.70
N GLY A 21 -18.94 13.90 25.95
CA GLY A 21 -17.47 13.79 25.96
C GLY A 21 -16.91 13.01 27.16
N GLU A 22 -17.77 12.44 28.01
CA GLU A 22 -17.41 11.64 29.18
C GLU A 22 -17.08 10.19 28.74
N TYR A 23 -15.99 10.00 28.00
CA TYR A 23 -15.67 8.72 27.35
C TYR A 23 -15.42 7.57 28.34
N ASP A 24 -14.71 7.81 29.45
CA ASP A 24 -14.42 6.76 30.44
C ASP A 24 -15.71 6.27 31.13
N LYS A 25 -16.63 7.19 31.41
CA LYS A 25 -17.96 6.86 31.95
C LYS A 25 -18.81 6.14 30.92
N ALA A 26 -18.75 6.54 29.65
CA ALA A 26 -19.43 5.84 28.56
C ALA A 26 -18.93 4.40 28.43
N ILE A 27 -17.61 4.18 28.52
CA ILE A 27 -16.99 2.85 28.51
C ILE A 27 -17.53 1.99 29.66
N ALA A 28 -17.55 2.51 30.89
CA ALA A 28 -18.10 1.80 32.05
C ALA A 28 -19.57 1.40 31.82
N LEU A 29 -20.39 2.34 31.32
CA LEU A 29 -21.80 2.08 31.03
C LEU A 29 -22.01 1.05 29.91
N TYR A 30 -21.14 1.04 28.88
CA TYR A 30 -21.20 0.01 27.84
C TYR A 30 -20.69 -1.35 28.34
N ASN A 31 -19.73 -1.39 29.26
CA ASN A 31 -19.31 -2.64 29.92
C ASN A 31 -20.48 -3.26 30.68
N GLU A 32 -21.17 -2.46 31.50
CA GLU A 32 -22.36 -2.92 32.20
C GLU A 32 -23.47 -3.35 31.23
N ALA A 33 -23.63 -2.67 30.09
CA ALA A 33 -24.61 -3.06 29.07
C ALA A 33 -24.26 -4.40 28.41
N ILE A 34 -22.97 -4.66 28.17
CA ILE A 34 -22.44 -5.93 27.62
C ILE A 34 -22.69 -7.07 28.61
N GLU A 35 -22.40 -6.86 29.90
CA GLU A 35 -22.62 -7.85 30.97
C GLU A 35 -24.11 -8.15 31.19
N ALA A 36 -24.97 -7.12 31.09
CA ALA A 36 -26.41 -7.28 31.24
C ALA A 36 -27.10 -7.88 30.00
N CYS A 37 -26.41 -7.93 28.85
CA CYS A 37 -26.98 -8.39 27.59
C CYS A 37 -27.20 -9.91 27.61
N PRO A 38 -28.42 -10.39 27.35
CA PRO A 38 -28.67 -11.82 27.20
C PRO A 38 -27.90 -12.43 26.01
N PRO A 39 -27.42 -13.69 26.13
CA PRO A 39 -26.63 -14.34 25.08
C PRO A 39 -27.43 -14.63 23.80
N ASP A 40 -28.76 -14.68 23.86
CA ASP A 40 -29.66 -14.84 22.71
C ASP A 40 -29.82 -13.55 21.87
N ARG A 41 -29.12 -12.46 22.22
CA ARG A 41 -29.20 -11.14 21.56
C ARG A 41 -27.86 -10.71 20.91
N PRO A 42 -27.33 -11.47 19.93
CA PRO A 42 -26.02 -11.18 19.34
C PRO A 42 -25.97 -9.83 18.61
N VAL A 43 -27.07 -9.40 17.99
CA VAL A 43 -27.13 -8.11 17.25
C VAL A 43 -27.05 -6.91 18.20
N ASP A 44 -27.73 -6.97 19.35
CA ASP A 44 -27.67 -5.93 20.37
C ASP A 44 -26.28 -5.90 21.02
N LEU A 45 -25.74 -7.08 21.34
CA LEU A 45 -24.39 -7.22 21.88
C LEU A 45 -23.33 -6.66 20.91
N ALA A 46 -23.44 -6.94 19.61
CA ALA A 46 -22.57 -6.35 18.58
C ALA A 46 -22.63 -4.81 18.58
N THR A 47 -23.82 -4.26 18.77
CA THR A 47 -24.04 -2.80 18.86
C THR A 47 -23.36 -2.21 20.09
N PHE A 48 -23.38 -2.90 21.23
CA PHE A 48 -22.71 -2.43 22.45
C PHE A 48 -21.19 -2.43 22.30
N TYR A 49 -20.60 -3.49 21.75
CA TYR A 49 -19.17 -3.52 21.40
C TYR A 49 -18.80 -2.40 20.43
N GLN A 50 -19.60 -2.16 19.38
CA GLN A 50 -19.34 -1.08 18.44
C GLN A 50 -19.42 0.30 19.11
N ASN A 51 -20.35 0.52 20.04
CA ASN A 51 -20.46 1.80 20.74
C ASN A 51 -19.30 2.01 21.74
N ARG A 52 -18.84 0.94 22.40
CA ARG A 52 -17.65 0.98 23.25
C ARG A 52 -16.38 1.26 22.44
N SER A 53 -16.22 0.63 21.27
CA SER A 53 -15.11 0.91 20.36
C SER A 53 -15.11 2.36 19.87
N ALA A 54 -16.27 3.02 19.78
CA ALA A 54 -16.32 4.44 19.49
C ALA A 54 -15.69 5.31 20.58
N CYS A 55 -15.81 4.91 21.84
CA CYS A 55 -15.18 5.60 22.96
C CYS A 55 -13.67 5.37 22.97
N TYR A 56 -13.22 4.13 22.72
CA TYR A 56 -11.80 3.83 22.59
C TYR A 56 -11.16 4.57 21.42
N GLU A 57 -11.87 4.75 20.30
CA GLU A 57 -11.38 5.56 19.17
C GLU A 57 -11.14 7.02 19.58
N LYS A 58 -12.05 7.60 20.37
CA LYS A 58 -11.87 8.97 20.90
C LYS A 58 -10.73 9.08 21.91
N ARG A 59 -10.35 7.97 22.52
CA ARG A 59 -9.22 7.85 23.44
C ARG A 59 -7.92 7.46 22.74
N GLU A 60 -7.94 7.28 21.41
CA GLU A 60 -6.81 6.81 20.59
C GLU A 60 -6.27 5.43 21.03
N MET A 61 -7.13 4.62 21.63
CA MET A 61 -6.82 3.27 22.11
C MET A 61 -7.05 2.25 20.97
N TRP A 62 -6.18 2.29 19.95
CA TRP A 62 -6.40 1.60 18.66
C TRP A 62 -6.50 0.08 18.77
N GLU A 63 -5.75 -0.56 19.66
CA GLU A 63 -5.81 -2.01 19.86
C GLU A 63 -7.18 -2.44 20.41
N GLN A 64 -7.68 -1.72 21.42
CA GLN A 64 -9.00 -1.96 22.01
C GLN A 64 -10.13 -1.71 20.99
N VAL A 65 -9.96 -0.72 20.09
CA VAL A 65 -10.91 -0.52 18.97
C VAL A 65 -10.94 -1.75 18.06
N LYS A 66 -9.77 -2.30 17.70
CA LYS A 66 -9.69 -3.48 16.84
C LYS A 66 -10.31 -4.71 17.50
N GLU A 67 -10.08 -4.92 18.78
CA GLU A 67 -10.67 -6.03 19.55
C GLU A 67 -12.19 -5.92 19.57
N ASP A 68 -12.75 -4.79 20.01
CA ASP A 68 -14.20 -4.59 20.10
C ASP A 68 -14.88 -4.68 18.74
N CYS A 69 -14.30 -4.10 17.70
CA CYS A 69 -14.85 -4.24 16.36
C CYS A 69 -14.78 -5.70 15.86
N THR A 70 -13.74 -6.45 16.22
CA THR A 70 -13.64 -7.88 15.87
C THR A 70 -14.70 -8.70 16.59
N PHE A 71 -14.97 -8.43 17.87
CA PHE A 71 -16.10 -9.06 18.58
C PHE A 71 -17.45 -8.68 17.95
N ALA A 72 -17.65 -7.40 17.61
CA ALA A 72 -18.87 -6.96 16.94
C ALA A 72 -19.09 -7.66 15.59
N LEU A 73 -18.02 -7.87 14.81
CA LEU A 73 -18.08 -8.54 13.51
C LEU A 73 -18.30 -10.06 13.64
N LYS A 74 -17.78 -10.70 14.70
CA LYS A 74 -18.10 -12.12 15.00
C LYS A 74 -19.58 -12.32 15.32
N LEU A 75 -20.21 -11.32 15.93
CA LEU A 75 -21.63 -11.35 16.30
C LEU A 75 -22.55 -10.90 15.14
N ASN A 76 -22.08 -9.98 14.30
CA ASN A 76 -22.78 -9.47 13.13
C ASN A 76 -21.78 -9.25 11.98
N GLU A 77 -21.67 -10.26 11.12
CA GLU A 77 -20.72 -10.28 9.99
C GLU A 77 -20.95 -9.18 8.95
N LYS A 78 -22.16 -8.60 8.90
CA LYS A 78 -22.54 -7.56 7.93
C LYS A 78 -22.52 -6.16 8.55
N TYR A 79 -21.85 -5.98 9.68
CA TYR A 79 -21.86 -4.71 10.40
C TYR A 79 -20.87 -3.69 9.81
N VAL A 80 -21.32 -2.96 8.78
CA VAL A 80 -20.53 -1.96 8.05
C VAL A 80 -19.81 -0.97 8.97
N LYS A 81 -20.47 -0.44 10.01
CA LYS A 81 -19.85 0.52 10.94
C LYS A 81 -18.67 -0.07 11.71
N ALA A 82 -18.70 -1.37 12.02
CA ALA A 82 -17.60 -2.06 12.69
C ALA A 82 -16.40 -2.22 11.75
N PHE A 83 -16.63 -2.61 10.49
CA PHE A 83 -15.58 -2.64 9.46
C PHE A 83 -14.91 -1.28 9.27
N LEU A 84 -15.69 -0.21 9.07
CA LEU A 84 -15.15 1.13 8.86
C LEU A 84 -14.38 1.67 10.08
N ARG A 85 -14.74 1.26 11.29
CA ARG A 85 -14.02 1.69 12.49
C ARG A 85 -12.75 0.87 12.71
N ARG A 86 -12.80 -0.45 12.46
CA ARG A 86 -11.63 -1.33 12.53
C ARG A 86 -10.60 -0.95 11.47
N SER A 87 -11.02 -0.61 10.25
CA SER A 87 -10.09 -0.15 9.19
C SER A 87 -9.37 1.14 9.59
N ARG A 88 -10.06 2.10 10.21
CA ARG A 88 -9.45 3.33 10.72
C ARG A 88 -8.45 3.05 11.85
N ALA A 89 -8.76 2.11 12.75
CA ALA A 89 -7.83 1.71 13.80
C ALA A 89 -6.61 0.98 13.24
N ALA A 90 -6.81 0.05 12.30
CA ALA A 90 -5.75 -0.69 11.61
C ALA A 90 -4.80 0.27 10.87
N GLU A 91 -5.35 1.25 10.16
CA GLU A 91 -4.56 2.29 9.49
C GLU A 91 -3.71 3.09 10.49
N LYS A 92 -4.25 3.43 11.67
CA LYS A 92 -3.51 4.16 12.71
C LYS A 92 -2.44 3.31 13.40
N SER A 93 -2.66 2.01 13.54
CA SER A 93 -1.65 1.05 14.00
C SER A 93 -0.60 0.70 12.92
N GLY A 94 -0.78 1.15 11.67
CA GLY A 94 0.14 0.86 10.56
C GLY A 94 -0.15 -0.45 9.81
N ASP A 95 -1.20 -1.18 10.19
CA ASP A 95 -1.65 -2.40 9.50
C ASP A 95 -2.53 -2.01 8.30
N LEU A 96 -1.87 -1.61 7.22
CA LEU A 96 -2.53 -1.15 6.00
C LEU A 96 -3.24 -2.28 5.24
N VAL A 97 -2.80 -3.53 5.43
CA VAL A 97 -3.41 -4.70 4.77
C VAL A 97 -4.78 -4.97 5.38
N LEU A 98 -4.85 -5.10 6.70
CA LEU A 98 -6.13 -5.27 7.40
C LEU A 98 -7.07 -4.08 7.13
N ALA A 99 -6.53 -2.86 7.11
CA ALA A 99 -7.31 -1.67 6.79
C ALA A 99 -7.96 -1.74 5.40
N LEU A 100 -7.22 -2.25 4.40
CA LEU A 100 -7.71 -2.41 3.03
C LEU A 100 -8.77 -3.51 2.91
N GLU A 101 -8.59 -4.63 3.60
CA GLU A 101 -9.56 -5.73 3.62
C GLU A 101 -10.91 -5.30 4.22
N ASP A 102 -10.84 -4.60 5.36
CA ASP A 102 -12.02 -4.11 6.07
C ASP A 102 -12.78 -3.05 5.28
N VAL A 103 -12.08 -2.06 4.71
CA VAL A 103 -12.74 -1.02 3.90
C VAL A 103 -13.32 -1.60 2.61
N THR A 104 -12.67 -2.62 2.03
CA THR A 104 -13.19 -3.31 0.84
C THR A 104 -14.46 -4.08 1.18
N SER A 105 -14.48 -4.77 2.31
CA SER A 105 -15.67 -5.47 2.82
C SER A 105 -16.83 -4.49 3.09
N ALA A 106 -16.55 -3.33 3.69
CA ALA A 106 -17.54 -2.26 3.86
C ALA A 106 -18.08 -1.75 2.51
N CYS A 107 -17.21 -1.46 1.54
CA CYS A 107 -17.61 -1.02 0.20
C CYS A 107 -18.51 -2.04 -0.51
N ILE A 108 -18.19 -3.34 -0.41
CA ILE A 108 -19.00 -4.42 -1.00
C ILE A 108 -20.38 -4.46 -0.35
N LEU A 109 -20.47 -4.39 0.98
CA LEU A 109 -21.73 -4.40 1.72
C LEU A 109 -22.60 -3.17 1.39
N GLU A 110 -21.96 -2.01 1.19
CA GLU A 110 -22.60 -0.75 0.77
C GLU A 110 -22.87 -0.70 -0.75
N ARG A 111 -22.57 -1.77 -1.50
CA ARG A 111 -22.72 -1.86 -2.96
C ARG A 111 -22.04 -0.71 -3.71
N PHE A 112 -20.92 -0.23 -3.17
CA PHE A 112 -20.14 0.89 -3.70
C PHE A 112 -20.95 2.19 -3.89
N GLN A 113 -22.06 2.36 -3.16
CA GLN A 113 -22.90 3.56 -3.24
C GLN A 113 -22.38 4.72 -2.37
N VAL A 114 -21.60 4.40 -1.33
CA VAL A 114 -21.14 5.36 -0.32
C VAL A 114 -19.78 5.91 -0.71
N GLN A 115 -19.75 7.17 -1.13
CA GLN A 115 -18.53 7.83 -1.61
C GLN A 115 -17.44 7.94 -0.53
N SER A 116 -17.80 8.12 0.74
CA SER A 116 -16.82 8.23 1.83
C SER A 116 -16.00 6.94 2.00
N SER A 117 -16.63 5.77 1.90
CA SER A 117 -15.95 4.48 1.96
C SER A 117 -15.02 4.27 0.76
N LEU A 118 -15.43 4.69 -0.44
CA LEU A 118 -14.59 4.64 -1.65
C LEU A 118 -13.35 5.52 -1.53
N VAL A 119 -13.50 6.74 -1.01
CA VAL A 119 -12.36 7.66 -0.78
C VAL A 119 -11.40 7.08 0.26
N ASN A 120 -11.92 6.45 1.31
CA ASN A 120 -11.09 5.76 2.30
C ASN A 120 -10.31 4.60 1.68
N ALA A 121 -10.97 3.78 0.84
CA ALA A 121 -10.33 2.68 0.14
C ALA A 121 -9.21 3.15 -0.80
N ASP A 122 -9.47 4.18 -1.62
CA ASP A 122 -8.47 4.77 -2.52
C ASP A 122 -7.24 5.30 -1.76
N ARG A 123 -7.48 5.98 -0.63
CA ARG A 123 -6.41 6.52 0.22
C ARG A 123 -5.52 5.41 0.79
N ILE A 124 -6.13 4.35 1.34
CA ILE A 124 -5.40 3.20 1.91
C ILE A 124 -4.66 2.44 0.79
N LEU A 125 -5.31 2.22 -0.35
CA LEU A 125 -4.71 1.54 -1.50
C LEU A 125 -3.47 2.28 -2.02
N LYS A 126 -3.54 3.62 -2.12
CA LYS A 126 -2.39 4.46 -2.49
C LYS A 126 -1.26 4.38 -1.47
N ALA A 127 -1.58 4.36 -0.17
CA ALA A 127 -0.57 4.25 0.88
C ALA A 127 0.15 2.89 0.81
N LEU A 128 -0.60 1.80 0.73
CA LEU A 128 -0.06 0.44 0.62
C LEU A 128 0.73 0.25 -0.69
N GLY A 129 0.19 0.75 -1.81
CA GLY A 129 0.87 0.71 -3.11
C GLY A 129 2.20 1.46 -3.09
N ARG A 130 2.29 2.61 -2.40
CA ARG A 130 3.57 3.33 -2.22
C ARG A 130 4.57 2.54 -1.39
N GLN A 131 4.11 1.84 -0.35
CA GLN A 131 4.97 0.99 0.47
C GLN A 131 5.55 -0.17 -0.36
N HIS A 132 4.68 -0.95 -1.01
CA HIS A 132 5.12 -2.05 -1.87
C HIS A 132 5.98 -1.58 -3.04
N ALA A 133 5.68 -0.42 -3.64
CA ALA A 133 6.49 0.15 -4.72
C ALA A 133 7.90 0.51 -4.24
N ARG A 134 8.07 1.03 -3.02
CA ARG A 134 9.39 1.33 -2.45
C ARG A 134 10.18 0.05 -2.20
N GLU A 135 9.56 -0.96 -1.60
CA GLU A 135 10.18 -2.27 -1.35
C GLU A 135 10.59 -2.95 -2.67
N ALA A 136 9.69 -2.94 -3.66
CA ALA A 136 9.96 -3.49 -4.98
C ALA A 136 11.06 -2.73 -5.71
N LEU A 137 11.09 -1.38 -5.62
CA LEU A 137 12.14 -0.57 -6.24
C LEU A 137 13.52 -0.81 -5.60
N ALA A 138 13.57 -1.03 -4.29
CA ALA A 138 14.81 -1.36 -3.59
C ALA A 138 15.39 -2.72 -4.01
N MET A 139 14.52 -3.70 -4.30
CA MET A 139 14.93 -5.03 -4.77
C MET A 139 15.05 -5.13 -6.30
N ARG A 140 14.66 -4.09 -7.04
CA ARG A 140 14.59 -4.14 -8.50
C ARG A 140 15.99 -4.24 -9.10
N GLN A 141 16.23 -5.31 -9.84
CA GLN A 141 17.41 -5.41 -10.69
C GLN A 141 17.20 -4.59 -11.97
N PRO A 142 18.25 -3.91 -12.48
CA PRO A 142 18.18 -3.26 -13.77
C PRO A 142 18.00 -4.33 -14.85
N VAL A 143 16.89 -4.24 -15.57
CA VAL A 143 16.58 -5.10 -16.72
C VAL A 143 16.53 -4.22 -17.95
N MET A 144 17.16 -4.68 -19.02
CA MET A 144 17.17 -3.97 -20.29
C MET A 144 15.74 -3.85 -20.85
N PRO A 145 15.35 -2.68 -21.37
CA PRO A 145 14.09 -2.54 -22.09
C PRO A 145 14.10 -3.35 -23.39
N SER A 146 12.94 -3.44 -24.05
CA SER A 146 12.84 -4.23 -25.29
C SER A 146 13.79 -3.73 -26.37
N LYS A 147 14.35 -4.65 -27.17
CA LYS A 147 15.27 -4.30 -28.28
C LYS A 147 14.65 -3.27 -29.23
N HIS A 148 13.35 -3.38 -29.49
CA HIS A 148 12.61 -2.42 -30.29
C HIS A 148 12.59 -1.02 -29.65
N PHE A 149 12.34 -0.93 -28.34
CA PHE A 149 12.38 0.33 -27.61
C PHE A 149 13.76 0.99 -27.72
N ILE A 150 14.83 0.21 -27.53
CA ILE A 150 16.22 0.71 -27.62
C ILE A 150 16.51 1.22 -29.03
N LYS A 151 16.17 0.45 -30.06
CA LYS A 151 16.35 0.87 -31.46
C LYS A 151 15.57 2.15 -31.78
N THR A 152 14.32 2.23 -31.35
CA THR A 152 13.48 3.42 -31.56
C THR A 152 14.05 4.62 -30.82
N TYR A 153 14.53 4.44 -29.59
CA TYR A 153 15.20 5.48 -28.82
C TYR A 153 16.43 6.02 -29.55
N PHE A 154 17.36 5.15 -29.99
CA PHE A 154 18.55 5.58 -30.73
C PHE A 154 18.23 6.19 -32.10
N SER A 155 17.16 5.74 -32.77
CA SER A 155 16.74 6.33 -34.05
C SER A 155 16.28 7.79 -33.94
N ALA A 156 15.87 8.23 -32.74
CA ALA A 156 15.52 9.63 -32.50
C ALA A 156 16.76 10.56 -32.45
N PHE A 157 17.97 10.00 -32.30
CA PHE A 157 19.23 10.73 -32.20
C PHE A 157 20.11 10.48 -33.44
N SER A 158 19.62 10.86 -34.61
CA SER A 158 20.29 10.66 -35.91
C SER A 158 21.66 11.35 -36.04
N GLU A 159 21.99 12.32 -35.18
CA GLU A 159 23.26 13.03 -35.18
C GLU A 159 24.27 12.55 -34.13
N ASP A 160 23.97 11.47 -33.39
CA ASP A 160 24.84 10.95 -32.33
C ASP A 160 26.29 10.74 -32.84
N PRO A 161 27.31 11.37 -32.23
CA PRO A 161 28.71 11.20 -32.64
C PRO A 161 29.16 9.74 -32.62
N ILE A 162 28.58 8.90 -31.77
CA ILE A 162 28.88 7.46 -31.72
C ILE A 162 28.51 6.79 -33.03
N SER A 163 27.39 7.19 -33.67
CA SER A 163 26.94 6.61 -34.94
C SER A 163 27.94 6.85 -36.08
N LYS A 164 28.68 7.97 -36.04
CA LYS A 164 29.61 8.41 -37.08
C LYS A 164 31.01 7.77 -36.96
N ILE A 165 31.33 7.16 -35.83
CA ILE A 165 32.63 6.53 -35.60
C ILE A 165 32.62 5.13 -36.22
N ASN A 166 33.48 4.91 -37.22
CA ASN A 166 33.79 3.60 -37.75
C ASN A 166 34.99 3.01 -37.01
N VAL A 167 34.83 1.79 -36.50
CA VAL A 167 35.87 1.05 -35.79
C VAL A 167 36.26 -0.16 -36.64
N ASP A 168 37.56 -0.45 -36.74
CA ASP A 168 38.05 -1.64 -37.45
C ASP A 168 37.58 -2.92 -36.75
N GLN A 169 37.10 -3.90 -37.52
CA GLN A 169 36.58 -5.18 -37.01
C GLN A 169 37.64 -6.02 -36.28
N ASP A 170 38.93 -5.81 -36.57
CA ASP A 170 40.06 -6.50 -35.94
C ASP A 170 40.56 -5.83 -34.64
N SER A 171 39.95 -4.71 -34.22
CA SER A 171 40.35 -4.00 -33.01
C SER A 171 39.95 -4.77 -31.75
N VAL A 172 40.92 -5.04 -30.88
CA VAL A 172 40.71 -5.72 -29.58
C VAL A 172 40.15 -4.77 -28.51
N SER A 173 39.94 -3.48 -28.84
CA SER A 173 39.43 -2.49 -27.88
C SER A 173 38.03 -2.85 -27.38
N GLY A 174 37.77 -2.60 -26.09
CA GLY A 174 36.45 -2.80 -25.48
C GLY A 174 35.38 -1.92 -26.14
N PHE A 175 35.76 -0.75 -26.66
CA PHE A 175 34.85 0.10 -27.44
C PHE A 175 34.45 -0.53 -28.78
N ALA A 176 35.38 -1.16 -29.51
CA ALA A 176 35.06 -1.87 -30.76
C ALA A 176 34.02 -2.97 -30.54
N LYS A 177 34.20 -3.76 -29.47
CA LYS A 177 33.25 -4.81 -29.07
C LYS A 177 31.87 -4.22 -28.71
N ALA A 178 31.84 -3.10 -27.99
CA ALA A 178 30.60 -2.41 -27.64
C ALA A 178 29.85 -1.89 -28.88
N LYS A 179 30.57 -1.31 -29.83
CA LYS A 179 30.04 -0.80 -31.10
C LYS A 179 29.45 -1.93 -31.96
N LEU A 180 30.17 -3.04 -32.10
CA LEU A 180 29.67 -4.22 -32.82
C LEU A 180 28.42 -4.82 -32.17
N ALA A 181 28.40 -4.88 -30.84
CA ALA A 181 27.24 -5.35 -30.09
C ALA A 181 26.03 -4.41 -30.25
N LEU A 182 26.25 -3.10 -30.33
CA LEU A 182 25.20 -2.10 -30.62
C LEU A 182 24.58 -2.34 -32.01
N ASP A 183 25.41 -2.53 -33.03
CA ASP A 183 24.98 -2.77 -34.41
C ASP A 183 24.26 -4.13 -34.54
N ALA A 184 24.72 -5.14 -33.80
CA ALA A 184 24.11 -6.47 -33.71
C ALA A 184 22.84 -6.52 -32.84
N GLN A 185 22.44 -5.42 -32.21
CA GLN A 185 21.31 -5.34 -31.27
C GLN A 185 21.44 -6.28 -30.06
N ASP A 186 22.68 -6.49 -29.61
CA ASP A 186 23.04 -7.20 -28.39
C ASP A 186 23.45 -6.20 -27.29
N TYR A 187 22.45 -5.55 -26.72
CA TYR A 187 22.65 -4.43 -25.81
C TYR A 187 23.16 -4.84 -24.41
N GLU A 188 23.03 -6.11 -24.01
CA GLU A 188 23.48 -6.59 -22.69
C GLU A 188 25.01 -6.56 -22.59
N VAL A 189 25.69 -6.80 -23.70
CA VAL A 189 27.16 -6.87 -23.78
C VAL A 189 27.78 -5.48 -23.86
N VAL A 190 27.02 -4.45 -24.25
CA VAL A 190 27.51 -3.07 -24.48
C VAL A 190 28.07 -2.46 -23.20
N VAL A 191 27.32 -2.47 -22.09
CA VAL A 191 27.75 -1.86 -20.81
C VAL A 191 29.01 -2.55 -20.27
N LYS A 192 29.07 -3.88 -20.38
CA LYS A 192 30.24 -4.67 -19.95
C LYS A 192 31.47 -4.30 -20.78
N SER A 193 31.35 -4.27 -22.10
CA SER A 193 32.44 -3.95 -23.03
C SER A 193 32.95 -2.51 -22.86
N CYS A 194 32.05 -1.54 -22.63
CA CYS A 194 32.44 -0.17 -22.29
C CYS A 194 33.20 -0.10 -20.95
N THR A 195 32.80 -0.89 -19.95
CA THR A 195 33.47 -0.91 -18.65
C THR A 195 34.88 -1.51 -18.74
N GLU A 196 35.08 -2.52 -19.59
CA GLU A 196 36.41 -3.09 -19.89
C GLU A 196 37.35 -2.06 -20.55
N GLU A 197 36.85 -1.24 -21.48
CA GLU A 197 37.65 -0.16 -22.10
C GLU A 197 38.05 0.92 -21.09
N LEU A 198 37.15 1.28 -20.18
CA LEU A 198 37.41 2.27 -19.13
C LEU A 198 38.43 1.79 -18.10
N ALA A 199 38.49 0.48 -17.84
CA ALA A 199 39.51 -0.12 -16.99
C ALA A 199 40.89 -0.17 -17.67
N SER A 200 40.93 -0.25 -19.00
CA SER A 200 42.17 -0.42 -19.78
C SER A 200 42.84 0.91 -20.19
N ASP A 201 42.24 2.06 -19.84
CA ASP A 201 42.65 3.43 -20.23
C ASP A 201 42.98 3.55 -21.74
N GLY A 202 42.11 2.98 -22.56
CA GLY A 202 42.31 2.88 -24.01
C GLY A 202 42.08 4.19 -24.78
N LYS A 203 42.44 4.17 -26.07
CA LYS A 203 42.32 5.31 -26.99
C LYS A 203 40.89 5.85 -27.11
N PHE A 204 39.88 5.00 -26.91
CA PHE A 204 38.45 5.34 -27.08
C PHE A 204 37.71 5.52 -25.74
N LYS A 205 38.42 5.96 -24.70
CA LYS A 205 37.86 6.13 -23.35
C LYS A 205 36.65 7.06 -23.31
N TYR A 206 36.71 8.20 -24.01
CA TYR A 206 35.65 9.21 -23.97
C TYR A 206 34.40 8.75 -24.70
N GLU A 207 34.59 8.01 -25.79
CA GLU A 207 33.55 7.40 -26.60
C GLU A 207 32.89 6.23 -25.86
N ALA A 208 33.68 5.43 -25.14
CA ALA A 208 33.16 4.39 -24.25
C ALA A 208 32.38 4.98 -23.07
N LEU A 209 32.82 6.13 -22.52
CA LEU A 209 32.07 6.88 -21.51
C LEU A 209 30.73 7.39 -22.06
N LEU A 210 30.73 7.95 -23.27
CA LEU A 210 29.53 8.46 -23.92
C LEU A 210 28.53 7.33 -24.21
N LEU A 211 29.00 6.22 -24.77
CA LEU A 211 28.18 5.04 -25.04
C LEU A 211 27.71 4.37 -23.74
N ARG A 212 28.52 4.35 -22.68
CA ARG A 212 28.04 3.84 -21.39
C ARG A 212 27.05 4.78 -20.71
N ALA A 213 27.10 6.08 -20.98
CA ALA A 213 26.17 7.04 -20.39
C ALA A 213 24.78 7.00 -21.04
N THR A 214 24.67 6.46 -22.27
CA THR A 214 23.38 6.26 -22.95
C THR A 214 22.65 4.98 -22.51
N PHE A 215 23.33 4.08 -21.79
CA PHE A 215 22.81 2.80 -21.30
C PHE A 215 22.78 2.73 -19.77
#